data_AF-A0A5K1F1T5-F1
#
_entry.id   AF-A0A5K1F1T5-F1
#
_cell.length_a   1.000
_cell.length_b   1.000
_cell.length_c   1.000
_cell.angle_alpha   90.00
_cell.angle_beta   90.00
_cell.angle_gamma   90.00
#
_symmetry.space_group_name_H-M   'P 1'
#
loop_
_entity.id
_entity.type
_entity.pdbx_description
1 polymer ?
#
loop_
_entity_poly.entity_id
_entity_poly.type
_entity_poly.pdbx_seq_one_letter_code
_entity_poly.pdbx_strand_id
1 'polypeptide(L)'
;FFDKVIQEVGPQNVMQFITDNVANYKAAGEMFAARYRTFYWSPCAAHCVNLMLQDLGERDDMKFTVQRCQEITKFIYNHAYVLNLMRKFTNGAELI
;
A
#
# COMPACT_ATOMS: atom_id res chain seq x y z
N PHE A 1 -19.28 11.16 -5.57
CA PHE A 1 -18.89 9.99 -6.38
C PHE A 1 -19.36 8.68 -5.72
N PHE A 2 -18.78 8.25 -4.58
CA PHE A 2 -19.12 6.96 -3.95
C PHE A 2 -20.61 6.75 -3.68
N ASP A 3 -21.30 7.78 -3.15
CA ASP A 3 -22.74 7.75 -2.91
C ASP A 3 -23.56 7.39 -4.16
N LYS A 4 -23.17 7.95 -5.31
CA LYS A 4 -23.81 7.69 -6.61
C LYS A 4 -23.61 6.24 -7.03
N VAL A 5 -22.37 5.73 -6.90
CA VAL A 5 -22.04 4.34 -7.23
C VAL A 5 -22.81 3.35 -6.33
N ILE A 6 -22.90 3.63 -5.02
CA ILE A 6 -23.65 2.80 -4.07
C ILE A 6 -25.14 2.79 -4.40
N GLN A 7 -25.71 3.92 -4.79
CA GLN A 7 -27.11 4.01 -5.23
C GLN A 7 -27.35 3.28 -6.55
N GLU A 8 -26.44 3.38 -7.51
CA GLU A 8 -26.52 2.68 -8.80
C GLU A 8 -26.45 1.15 -8.65
N VAL A 9 -25.55 0.65 -7.80
CA VAL A 9 -25.46 -0.79 -7.49
C VAL A 9 -26.63 -1.27 -6.63
N GLY A 10 -27.18 -0.38 -5.80
CA GLY A 10 -28.15 -0.69 -4.76
C GLY A 10 -27.43 -1.07 -3.46
N PRO A 11 -27.68 -0.37 -2.33
CA PRO A 11 -26.96 -0.61 -1.08
C PRO A 11 -27.06 -2.05 -0.56
N GLN A 12 -28.18 -2.74 -0.86
CA GLN A 12 -28.42 -4.14 -0.47
C GLN A 12 -27.55 -5.14 -1.26
N ASN A 13 -27.03 -4.73 -2.42
CA ASN A 13 -26.18 -5.55 -3.28
C ASN A 13 -24.69 -5.34 -2.98
N VAL A 14 -24.36 -4.40 -2.09
CA VAL A 14 -23.00 -4.18 -1.60
C VAL A 14 -22.81 -5.01 -0.35
N MET A 15 -21.79 -5.87 -0.32
CA MET A 15 -21.43 -6.62 0.89
C MET A 15 -20.42 -5.85 1.75
N GLN A 16 -19.40 -5.29 1.10
CA GLN A 16 -18.26 -4.65 1.76
C GLN A 16 -17.76 -3.47 0.95
N PHE A 17 -17.50 -2.37 1.64
CA PHE A 17 -16.88 -1.18 1.08
C PHE A 17 -15.45 -1.06 1.60
N ILE A 18 -14.47 -1.18 0.70
CA ILE A 18 -13.05 -1.19 1.05
C ILE A 18 -12.39 0.05 0.49
N THR A 19 -11.72 0.83 1.34
CA THR A 19 -10.99 2.05 0.95
C THR A 19 -9.62 2.10 1.59
N ASP A 20 -8.78 3.03 1.14
CA ASP A 20 -7.56 3.39 1.85
C ASP A 20 -7.87 3.79 3.32
N ASN A 21 -6.88 3.62 4.21
CA ASN A 21 -6.93 3.95 5.63
C ASN A 21 -6.59 5.43 5.92
N VAL A 22 -6.29 6.25 4.91
CA VAL A 22 -6.14 7.71 5.11
C VAL A 22 -7.42 8.29 5.75
N ALA A 23 -7.24 9.26 6.66
CA ALA A 23 -8.28 9.78 7.54
C ALA A 23 -9.59 10.19 6.83
N ASN A 24 -9.50 10.81 5.65
CA ASN A 24 -10.65 11.22 4.85
C ASN A 24 -11.45 10.02 4.31
N TYR A 25 -10.77 8.98 3.82
CA TYR A 25 -11.41 7.76 3.32
C TYR A 25 -11.99 6.92 4.45
N LYS A 26 -11.29 6.85 5.59
CA LYS A 26 -11.82 6.25 6.81
C LYS A 26 -13.13 6.92 7.24
N ALA A 27 -13.12 8.24 7.40
CA ALA A 27 -14.33 8.97 7.81
C ALA A 27 -15.48 8.78 6.82
N ALA A 28 -15.20 8.82 5.51
CA ALA A 28 -16.22 8.58 4.48
C ALA A 28 -16.77 7.15 4.54
N GLY A 29 -15.90 6.14 4.68
CA GLY A 29 -16.28 4.73 4.78
C GLY A 29 -17.14 4.43 5.99
N GLU A 30 -16.75 4.92 7.17
CA GLU A 30 -17.51 4.83 8.42
C GLU A 30 -18.87 5.54 8.28
N MET A 31 -18.89 6.75 7.69
CA MET A 31 -20.12 7.50 7.42
C MET A 31 -21.08 6.72 6.51
N PHE A 32 -20.59 6.11 5.43
CA PHE A 32 -21.42 5.35 4.51
C PHE A 32 -21.94 4.05 5.13
N ALA A 33 -21.12 3.32 5.87
CA ALA A 33 -21.55 2.14 6.61
C ALA A 33 -22.67 2.49 7.61
N ALA A 34 -22.52 3.61 8.33
CA ALA A 34 -23.54 4.10 9.28
C ALA A 34 -24.83 4.59 8.60
N ARG A 35 -24.70 5.24 7.42
CA ARG A 35 -25.83 5.76 6.64
C ARG A 35 -26.67 4.65 6.04
N TYR A 36 -26.04 3.66 5.39
CA TYR A 36 -26.76 2.64 4.65
C TYR A 36 -27.13 1.42 5.49
N ARG A 37 -26.26 0.99 6.43
CA ARG A 37 -26.48 -0.15 7.33
C ARG A 37 -26.72 -1.51 6.63
N THR A 38 -26.41 -1.61 5.34
CA THR A 38 -26.56 -2.82 4.53
C THR A 38 -25.23 -3.49 4.19
N PHE A 39 -24.12 -2.82 4.46
CA PHE A 39 -22.77 -3.31 4.21
C PHE A 39 -21.80 -2.85 5.30
N TYR A 40 -20.63 -3.48 5.33
CA TYR A 40 -19.55 -3.13 6.24
C TYR A 40 -18.50 -2.28 5.53
N TRP A 41 -17.82 -1.41 6.28
CA TRP A 41 -16.59 -0.77 5.83
C TRP A 41 -15.38 -1.42 6.50
N SER A 42 -14.30 -1.58 5.74
CA SER A 42 -13.00 -1.98 6.28
C SER A 42 -11.86 -1.27 5.53
N PRO A 43 -10.72 -1.03 6.19
CA PRO A 43 -9.55 -0.49 5.51
C PRO A 43 -8.97 -1.50 4.52
N CYS A 44 -8.26 -1.00 3.51
CA CYS A 44 -7.58 -1.81 2.51
C CYS A 44 -6.45 -2.63 3.14
N ALA A 45 -6.51 -3.95 3.01
CA ALA A 45 -5.51 -4.86 3.56
C ALA A 45 -4.10 -4.59 3.00
N ALA A 46 -3.98 -4.34 1.69
CA ALA A 46 -2.69 -4.03 1.08
C ALA A 46 -2.07 -2.74 1.67
N HIS A 47 -2.88 -1.71 1.87
CA HIS A 47 -2.43 -0.48 2.50
C HIS A 47 -2.04 -0.70 3.97
N CYS A 48 -2.81 -1.49 4.72
CA CYS A 48 -2.48 -1.85 6.10
C CYS A 48 -1.14 -2.59 6.19
N VAL A 49 -0.88 -3.54 5.28
CA VAL A 49 0.41 -4.25 5.21
C VAL A 49 1.55 -3.30 4.90
N ASN A 50 1.35 -2.36 3.97
CA ASN A 50 2.37 -1.35 3.67
C ASN A 50 2.72 -0.50 4.92
N LEU A 51 1.72 -0.05 5.68
CA LEU A 51 1.95 0.70 6.92
C LEU A 51 2.69 -0.15 7.97
N MET A 52 2.31 -1.42 8.14
CA MET A 52 3.01 -2.33 9.06
C MET A 52 4.49 -2.50 8.68
N LEU A 53 4.80 -2.59 7.38
CA LEU A 53 6.18 -2.69 6.90
C LEU A 53 6.94 -1.37 7.06
N GLN A 54 6.27 -0.23 6.87
CA GLN A 54 6.86 1.08 7.12
C GLN A 54 7.25 1.22 8.60
N ASP A 55 6.32 0.94 9.52
CA ASP A 55 6.57 1.00 10.96
C ASP A 55 7.73 0.07 11.36
N LEU A 56 7.77 -1.14 10.80
CA LEU A 56 8.88 -2.09 11.01
C LEU A 56 10.23 -1.50 10.55
N GLY A 57 10.25 -0.86 9.38
CA GLY A 57 11.46 -0.24 8.82
C GLY A 57 11.93 1.00 9.58
N GLU A 58 11.04 1.66 10.32
CA GLU A 58 11.35 2.85 11.13
C GLU A 58 11.92 2.52 12.51
N ARG A 59 11.79 1.27 12.98
CA ARG A 59 12.38 0.83 14.26
C ARG A 59 13.90 0.99 14.26
N ASP A 60 14.47 1.41 15.39
CA ASP A 60 15.91 1.70 15.49
C ASP A 60 16.81 0.52 15.11
N ASP A 61 16.39 -0.72 15.40
CA ASP A 61 17.13 -1.93 15.03
C ASP A 61 17.11 -2.22 13.53
N MET A 62 16.09 -1.76 12.79
CA MET A 62 15.95 -1.96 11.34
C MET A 62 16.39 -0.76 10.51
N LYS A 63 16.24 0.45 11.03
CA LYS A 63 16.42 1.71 10.31
C LYS A 63 17.80 1.83 9.64
N PHE A 64 18.86 1.47 10.36
CA PHE A 64 20.22 1.50 9.80
C PHE A 64 20.38 0.50 8.64
N THR A 65 19.86 -0.71 8.80
CA THR A 65 19.90 -1.76 7.76
C THR A 65 19.14 -1.32 6.52
N VAL A 66 17.91 -0.82 6.68
CA VAL A 66 17.08 -0.32 5.57
C VAL A 66 17.79 0.82 4.84
N GLN A 67 18.37 1.77 5.58
CA GLN A 67 19.14 2.87 4.98
C GLN A 67 20.32 2.35 4.13
N ARG A 68 21.10 1.39 4.65
CA ARG A 68 22.24 0.82 3.93
C ARG A 68 21.80 0.05 2.68
N CYS A 69 20.73 -0.73 2.76
CA CYS A 69 20.14 -1.38 1.60
C CYS A 69 19.73 -0.34 0.53
N GLN A 70 19.08 0.75 0.92
CA GLN A 70 18.70 1.82 -0.01
C GLN A 70 19.93 2.49 -0.65
N GLU A 71 21.00 2.74 0.08
CA GLU A 71 22.25 3.30 -0.44
C GLU A 71 22.89 2.37 -1.49
N ILE A 72 22.96 1.07 -1.20
CA ILE A 72 23.50 0.05 -2.11
C ILE A 72 22.63 -0.04 -3.38
N THR A 73 21.31 -0.15 -3.21
CA THR A 73 20.36 -0.22 -4.33
C THR A 73 20.48 1.02 -5.22
N LYS A 74 20.51 2.23 -4.63
CA LYS A 74 20.73 3.48 -5.37
C LYS A 74 22.07 3.47 -6.12
N PHE A 75 23.15 3.01 -5.49
CA PHE A 75 24.45 2.90 -6.16
C PHE A 75 24.37 1.97 -7.38
N ILE A 76 23.76 0.79 -7.25
CA ILE A 76 23.62 -0.17 -8.34
C ILE A 76 22.82 0.45 -9.50
N TYR A 77 21.63 0.99 -9.22
CA TYR A 77 20.75 1.53 -10.26
C TYR A 77 21.28 2.79 -10.94
N ASN A 78 22.05 3.62 -10.24
CA ASN A 78 22.60 4.86 -10.79
C ASN A 78 23.87 4.66 -11.65
N HIS A 79 24.47 3.46 -11.66
CA HIS A 79 25.67 3.18 -12.42
C HIS A 79 25.41 2.08 -13.46
N ALA A 80 25.27 2.47 -14.73
CA ALA A 80 24.89 1.56 -15.82
C ALA A 80 25.77 0.28 -15.91
N TYR A 81 27.08 0.41 -15.69
CA TYR A 81 27.97 -0.75 -15.65
C TYR A 81 27.62 -1.72 -14.52
N VAL A 82 27.42 -1.21 -13.30
CA VAL A 82 27.09 -2.01 -12.12
C VAL A 82 25.69 -2.62 -12.25
N LEU A 83 24.72 -1.87 -12.77
CA LEU A 83 23.37 -2.37 -13.06
C LEU A 83 23.41 -3.53 -14.07
N ASN A 84 24.15 -3.37 -15.17
CA ASN A 84 24.30 -4.43 -16.17
C ASN A 84 25.03 -5.65 -15.60
N LEU A 85 26.01 -5.44 -14.71
CA LEU A 85 26.70 -6.52 -14.02
C LEU A 85 25.74 -7.29 -13.10
N MET A 86 24.94 -6.58 -12.29
CA MET A 86 23.90 -7.17 -11.44
C MET A 86 22.93 -8.01 -12.26
N ARG A 87 22.33 -7.43 -13.31
CA ARG A 87 21.39 -8.13 -14.20
C ARG A 87 22.00 -9.36 -14.86
N LYS A 88 23.28 -9.31 -15.24
CA LYS A 88 23.99 -10.47 -15.79
C LYS A 88 24.03 -11.64 -14.79
N PHE A 89 24.24 -11.37 -13.52
CA PHE A 89 24.33 -12.39 -12.46
C PHE A 89 22.98 -12.77 -11.84
N THR A 90 21.95 -11.93 -11.99
CA THR A 90 20.59 -12.19 -11.50
C THR A 90 19.63 -12.67 -12.59
N ASN A 91 20.12 -12.97 -13.79
CA ASN A 91 19.30 -13.30 -14.97
C ASN A 91 18.22 -12.23 -15.26
N GLY A 92 18.58 -10.97 -15.10
CA GLY A 92 17.70 -9.82 -15.35
C GLY A 92 16.72 -9.52 -14.22
N ALA A 93 16.79 -10.19 -13.07
CA ALA A 93 15.96 -9.85 -11.92
C ALA A 93 16.33 -8.46 -11.38
N GLU A 94 15.31 -7.72 -10.95
CA GLU A 94 15.42 -6.42 -10.33
C GLU A 94 15.48 -6.56 -8.79
N LEU A 95 16.09 -5.58 -8.12
CA LEU A 95 16.15 -5.52 -6.65
C LEU A 95 14.93 -4.83 -6.04
N ILE A 96 14.15 -4.10 -6.86
CA ILE A 96 12.94 -3.37 -6.49
C ILE A 96 11.79 -3.70 -7.45
#